data_AF-A0A1H2K9L0-F1
#
_entry.id   AF-A0A1H2K9L0-F1
#
_cell.length_a   1.000
_cell.length_b   1.000
_cell.length_c   1.000
_cell.angle_alpha   90.00
_cell.angle_beta   90.00
_cell.angle_gamma   90.00
#
_symmetry.space_group_name_H-M   'P 1'
#
loop_
_entity.id
_entity.type
_entity.pdbx_description
1 polymer ?
#
loop_
_entity_poly.entity_id
_entity_poly.type
_entity_poly.pdbx_seq_one_letter_code
_entity_poly.pdbx_strand_id
1 'polypeptide(L)' 'MSAETSPGVPTCSLCRRERTLADAYDYNPLQVITGQPVGWYSGDDGEVCPQCMANTLNGQL' A
#
# COMPACT_ATOMS: atom_id res chain seq x y z
N MET A 1 -26.36 1.49 12.49
CA MET A 1 -25.46 2.58 12.88
C MET A 1 -24.23 2.45 12.00
N SER A 2 -24.14 3.22 10.93
CA SER A 2 -22.99 3.22 10.03
C SER A 2 -21.91 4.07 10.70
N ALA A 3 -20.80 3.45 11.11
CA ALA A 3 -19.66 4.18 11.61
C ALA A 3 -19.02 4.92 10.42
N GLU A 4 -19.26 6.22 10.31
CA GLU A 4 -18.42 7.10 9.51
C GLU A 4 -17.08 7.23 10.23
N THR A 5 -16.19 6.27 9.98
CA THR A 5 -14.75 6.46 10.23
C THR A 5 -14.34 7.60 9.32
N SER A 6 -14.13 8.80 9.86
CA SER A 6 -13.48 9.91 9.15
C SER A 6 -12.33 9.31 8.33
N PRO A 7 -12.30 9.43 6.98
CA PRO A 7 -11.31 8.72 6.19
C PRO A 7 -9.97 9.40 6.46
N GLY A 8 -9.29 8.95 7.51
CA GLY A 8 -7.90 9.29 7.75
C GLY A 8 -7.13 8.92 6.49
N VAL A 9 -6.17 9.77 6.13
CA VAL A 9 -5.30 9.49 4.99
C VAL A 9 -4.72 8.08 5.18
N PRO A 10 -4.91 7.14 4.23
CA PRO A 10 -4.39 5.79 4.37
C PRO A 10 -2.91 5.82 4.72
N THR A 11 -2.53 5.14 5.80
CA THR A 11 -1.20 5.26 6.39
C THR A 11 -0.52 3.90 6.41
N CYS A 12 0.68 3.82 5.83
CA CYS A 12 1.44 2.59 5.78
C CYS A 12 1.68 2.02 7.19
N SER A 13 1.31 0.77 7.41
CA SER A 13 1.49 0.04 8.67
C SER A 13 2.95 -0.17 9.05
N LEU A 14 3.86 -0.19 8.05
CA LEU A 14 5.28 -0.48 8.27
C LEU A 14 6.13 0.76 8.53
N CYS A 15 5.94 1.84 7.74
CA CYS A 15 6.78 3.04 7.83
C CYS A 15 6.02 4.32 8.22
N ARG A 16 4.72 4.22 8.49
CA ARG A 16 3.84 5.35 8.85
C ARG A 16 3.75 6.47 7.80
N ARG A 17 4.25 6.23 6.57
CA ARG A 17 4.05 7.15 5.44
C ARG A 17 2.57 7.23 5.11
N GLU A 18 2.05 8.44 4.96
CA GLU A 18 0.69 8.71 4.49
C GLU A 18 0.61 8.59 2.96
N ARG A 19 -0.54 8.12 2.47
CA ARG A 19 -0.83 8.03 1.03
C ARG A 19 -1.04 9.42 0.46
N THR A 20 -0.41 9.69 -0.67
CA THR A 20 -0.52 10.97 -1.38
C THR A 20 -1.22 10.79 -2.72
N LEU A 21 -1.57 11.89 -3.39
CA LEU A 21 -2.08 11.85 -4.77
C LEU A 21 -1.06 11.29 -5.78
N ALA A 22 0.23 11.24 -5.42
CA ALA A 22 1.26 10.60 -6.25
C ALA A 22 1.18 9.05 -6.18
N ASP A 23 0.54 8.51 -5.15
CA ASP A 23 0.33 7.06 -4.94
C ASP A 23 -0.96 6.60 -5.62
N ALA A 24 -1.11 7.01 -6.89
CA ALA A 24 -2.34 6.93 -7.66
C ALA A 24 -2.80 5.49 -7.97
N TYR A 25 -1.92 4.50 -7.81
CA TYR A 25 -2.20 3.12 -8.19
C TYR A 25 -2.17 2.20 -6.97
N ASP A 26 -3.20 1.36 -6.87
CA ASP A 26 -3.21 0.23 -5.95
C ASP A 26 -2.34 -0.90 -6.47
N TYR A 27 -1.94 -1.78 -5.56
CA TYR A 27 -1.18 -2.98 -5.86
C TYR A 27 -1.95 -3.88 -6.84
N ASN A 28 -1.27 -4.31 -7.91
CA ASN A 28 -1.78 -5.32 -8.83
C ASN A 28 -0.76 -6.47 -8.92
N PRO A 29 -1.16 -7.74 -8.70
CA PRO A 29 -0.27 -8.90 -8.81
C PRO A 29 0.50 -8.98 -10.14
N LEU A 30 -0.07 -8.48 -11.24
CA LEU A 30 0.61 -8.42 -12.53
C LEU A 30 1.86 -7.55 -12.51
N GLN A 31 1.92 -6.51 -11.67
CA GLN A 31 3.12 -5.67 -11.52
C GLN A 31 4.31 -6.51 -11.03
N VAL A 32 4.08 -7.46 -10.12
CA VAL A 32 5.12 -8.37 -9.63
C VAL A 32 5.57 -9.32 -10.74
N ILE A 33 4.63 -9.92 -11.46
CA ILE A 33 4.91 -10.88 -12.54
C ILE A 33 5.67 -10.22 -13.70
N THR A 34 5.34 -8.95 -13.99
CA THR A 34 5.92 -8.18 -15.11
C THR A 34 7.12 -7.32 -14.71
N GLY A 35 7.52 -7.33 -13.44
CA GLY A 35 8.63 -6.50 -12.93
C GLY A 35 8.35 -4.99 -12.95
N GLN A 36 7.08 -4.58 -12.98
CA GLN A 36 6.69 -3.17 -12.88
C GLN A 36 6.73 -2.69 -11.42
N PRO A 37 6.87 -1.37 -11.18
CA PRO A 37 6.72 -0.80 -9.84
C PRO A 37 5.38 -1.19 -9.22
N VAL A 38 5.43 -1.61 -7.95
CA VAL A 38 4.23 -2.02 -7.20
C VAL A 38 3.45 -0.81 -6.71
N GLY A 39 2.12 -0.93 -6.72
CA GLY A 39 1.22 0.07 -6.15
C GLY A 39 1.08 -0.01 -4.64
N TRP A 40 0.18 0.80 -4.10
CA TRP A 40 -0.20 0.79 -2.69
C TRP A 40 -1.07 -0.43 -2.38
N TYR A 41 -0.68 -1.24 -1.41
CA TYR A 41 -1.52 -2.36 -0.98
C TYR A 41 -2.50 -1.87 0.08
N SER A 42 -3.79 -2.12 -0.18
CA SER A 42 -4.88 -1.84 0.74
C SER A 42 -5.62 -3.16 0.95
N GLY A 43 -5.32 -3.81 2.07
CA GLY A 43 -5.90 -5.10 2.46
C GLY A 43 -6.56 -5.00 3.84
N ASP A 44 -7.31 -6.04 4.20
CA ASP A 44 -7.95 -6.12 5.52
C ASP A 44 -6.93 -6.20 6.68
N ASP A 45 -5.70 -6.63 6.38
CA ASP A 45 -4.54 -6.68 7.28
C ASP A 45 -3.78 -5.34 7.37
N GLY A 46 -4.14 -4.36 6.52
CA GLY A 46 -3.69 -2.99 6.62
C GLY A 46 -3.20 -2.38 5.30
N GLU A 47 -2.70 -1.16 5.42
CA GLU A 47 -2.21 -0.36 4.30
C GLU A 47 -0.68 -0.48 4.19
N VAL A 48 -0.13 -0.75 3.01
CA VAL A 48 1.33 -0.85 2.80
C VAL A 48 1.74 -0.03 1.58
N CYS A 49 2.70 0.88 1.78
CA CYS A 49 3.19 1.74 0.70
C CYS A 49 4.01 0.95 -0.34
N PRO A 50 4.13 1.45 -1.58
CA PRO A 50 4.93 0.84 -2.66
C PRO A 50 6.33 0.39 -2.24
N GLN A 51 7.05 1.24 -1.50
CA GLN A 51 8.42 0.95 -1.08
C GLN A 51 8.48 -0.24 -0.11
N CYS A 52 7.63 -0.23 0.93
CA CYS A 52 7.59 -1.33 1.88
C CYS A 52 7.06 -2.61 1.22
N MET A 53 6.10 -2.52 0.30
CA MET A 53 5.60 -3.67 -0.45
C MET A 53 6.70 -4.29 -1.32
N ALA A 54 7.49 -3.48 -2.02
CA ALA A 54 8.65 -3.95 -2.78
C ALA A 54 9.67 -4.66 -1.89
N ASN A 55 9.97 -4.11 -0.71
CA ASN A 55 10.89 -4.74 0.26
C ASN A 55 10.35 -6.09 0.75
N THR A 56 9.06 -6.18 1.10
CA THR A 56 8.41 -7.42 1.53
C THR A 56 8.51 -8.50 0.44
N LEU A 57 8.18 -8.15 -0.80
CA LEU A 57 8.23 -9.08 -1.94
C LEU A 57 9.65 -9.54 -2.26
N ASN A 58 10.65 -8.70 -2.01
CA ASN A 58 12.06 -9.03 -2.18
C ASN A 58 12.67 -9.74 -0.95
N GLY A 59 11.91 -9.96 0.12
CA GLY A 59 12.39 -10.60 1.35
C GLY A 59 13.31 -9.73 2.21
N GLN A 60 13.18 -8.41 2.14
CA GLN A 60 14.06 -7.42 2.78
C GLN A 60 13.39 -6.68 3.97
N LEU A 61 12.74 -7.42 4.87
CA LEU A 61 12.09 -6.86 6.07
C LEU A 61 13.09 -6.43 7.14
#